data_AF-A0A4Y2KUZ5-F1
#
_entry.id   AF-A0A4Y2KUZ5-F1
#
_cell.length_a   1.000
_cell.length_b   1.000
_cell.length_c   1.000
_cell.angle_alpha   90.00
_cell.angle_beta   90.00
_cell.angle_gamma   90.00
#
_symmetry.space_group_name_H-M   'P 1'
#
loop_
_entity.id
_entity.type
_entity.pdbx_description
1 polymer ?
#
loop_
_entity_poly.entity_id
_entity_poly.type
_entity_poly.pdbx_seq_one_letter_code
_entity_poly.pdbx_strand_id
1 'polypeptide(L)'
;VRGEELCLLLWIPSTPLAQFLLQDSLKGIPPEINLKTEPVYKVLYFVGASHSENVRSWRHDFGVDFYHVSDTMVKTLTGILDVSSSHLPETSGSGGFSCGFLSAPSQSLL
;
A
#
# COMPACT_ATOMS: atom_id res chain seq x y z
N VAL A 1 -1.79 27.55 -0.97
CA VAL A 1 -2.03 26.50 -1.97
C VAL A 1 -3.49 26.10 -1.83
N ARG A 2 -4.35 26.31 -2.83
CA ARG A 2 -5.74 25.84 -2.77
C ARG A 2 -5.66 24.31 -2.71
N GLY A 3 -6.28 23.69 -1.71
CA GLY A 3 -6.23 22.24 -1.51
C GLY A 3 -6.83 21.55 -2.73
N GLU A 4 -6.01 20.82 -3.47
CA GLU A 4 -6.49 19.97 -4.54
C GLU A 4 -7.35 18.86 -3.94
N GLU A 5 -8.52 18.60 -4.52
CA GLU A 5 -9.34 17.47 -4.11
C GLU A 5 -8.65 16.16 -4.53
N LEU A 6 -7.98 15.51 -3.59
CA LEU A 6 -7.33 14.22 -3.82
C LEU A 6 -8.35 13.09 -3.81
N CYS A 7 -8.04 12.05 -4.58
CA CYS A 7 -8.80 10.82 -4.60
C CYS A 7 -7.89 9.59 -4.62
N LEU A 8 -8.43 8.49 -4.13
CA LEU A 8 -7.75 7.22 -3.90
C LEU A 8 -8.49 6.11 -4.63
N LEU A 9 -7.76 5.31 -5.40
CA LEU A 9 -8.18 3.98 -5.83
C LEU A 9 -7.31 2.96 -5.10
N LEU A 10 -7.92 1.93 -4.51
CA LEU A 10 -7.22 0.95 -3.69
C LEU A 10 -7.68 -0.47 -4.04
N TRP A 11 -6.72 -1.37 -4.20
CA TRP A 11 -6.94 -2.78 -4.48
C TRP A 11 -6.14 -3.65 -3.52
N ILE A 12 -6.87 -4.53 -2.83
CA ILE A 12 -6.31 -5.56 -1.95
C ILE A 12 -6.70 -6.91 -2.56
N PRO A 13 -5.75 -7.70 -3.09
CA PRO A 13 -6.01 -9.07 -3.50
C PRO A 13 -6.52 -9.89 -2.31
N SER A 14 -7.47 -10.79 -2.57
CA SER A 14 -8.04 -11.67 -1.54
C SER A 14 -7.04 -12.68 -0.97
N THR A 15 -5.96 -12.96 -1.69
CA THR A 15 -4.96 -13.97 -1.33
C THR A 15 -3.81 -13.32 -0.56
N PRO A 16 -3.59 -13.69 0.72
CA PRO A 16 -2.44 -13.22 1.47
C PRO A 16 -1.13 -13.84 0.95
N LEU A 17 -0.05 -13.08 1.08
CA LEU A 17 1.33 -13.54 0.93
C LEU A 17 1.82 -14.09 2.27
N ALA A 18 2.70 -15.09 2.21
CA ALA A 18 3.42 -15.59 3.37
C ALA A 18 4.67 -14.75 3.60
N GLN A 19 4.78 -14.10 4.76
CA GLN A 19 6.03 -13.47 5.20
C GLN A 19 6.78 -14.42 6.13
N PHE A 20 8.04 -14.71 5.81
CA PHE A 20 8.93 -15.48 6.68
C PHE A 20 9.55 -14.55 7.71
N LEU A 21 9.48 -14.94 8.98
CA LEU A 21 10.18 -14.24 10.05
C LEU A 21 11.62 -14.77 10.11
N LEU A 22 12.59 -13.88 9.96
CA LEU A 22 13.98 -14.21 10.31
C LEU A 22 14.11 -14.07 11.82
N GLN A 23 14.49 -15.14 12.51
CA GLN A 23 14.92 -15.00 13.90
C GLN A 23 16.29 -14.34 13.93
N ASP A 24 16.42 -13.30 14.76
CA ASP A 24 17.72 -12.66 14.97
C ASP A 24 18.76 -13.69 15.41
N SER A 25 19.89 -13.67 14.71
CA SER A 25 21.04 -14.50 15.04
C SER A 25 21.55 -14.09 16.44
N LEU A 26 21.35 -14.96 17.43
CA LEU A 26 22.14 -14.92 18.65
C LEU A 26 23.61 -15.12 18.25
N LYS A 27 24.52 -14.26 18.75
CA LYS A 27 25.95 -14.26 18.38
C LYS A 27 26.51 -15.68 18.26
N GLY A 28 26.84 -16.09 17.03
CA GLY A 28 27.48 -17.38 16.73
C GLY A 28 26.54 -18.49 16.23
N ILE A 29 25.23 -18.25 16.14
CA ILE A 29 24.25 -19.21 15.59
C ILE A 29 23.73 -18.67 14.24
N PRO A 30 23.80 -19.42 13.12
CA PRO A 30 23.21 -18.99 11.86
C PRO A 30 21.71 -18.71 12.05
N PRO A 31 21.16 -17.65 11.44
CA PRO A 31 19.74 -17.32 11.60
C PRO A 31 18.88 -18.52 11.17
N GLU A 32 18.06 -19.02 12.09
CA GLU A 32 17.05 -20.03 11.76
C GLU A 32 15.88 -19.33 11.07
N ILE A 33 15.46 -19.87 9.92
CA ILE A 33 14.24 -19.42 9.24
C ILE A 33 13.08 -19.91 10.09
N ASN A 34 12.40 -18.99 10.76
CA ASN A 34 11.14 -19.30 11.41
C ASN A 34 10.08 -19.48 10.31
N LEU A 35 9.72 -20.73 10.05
CA LEU A 35 8.68 -21.09 9.07
C LEU A 35 7.27 -20.67 9.52
N LYS A 36 7.11 -20.04 10.69
CA LYS A 36 5.85 -19.37 11.02
C LYS A 36 5.65 -18.22 10.04
N THR A 37 4.66 -18.41 9.17
CA THR A 37 4.24 -17.41 8.20
C THR A 37 3.15 -16.55 8.80
N GLU A 38 3.32 -15.23 8.77
CA GLU A 38 2.21 -14.31 9.01
C GLU A 38 1.54 -13.95 7.67
N PRO A 39 0.20 -13.88 7.62
CA PRO A 39 -0.49 -13.46 6.41
C PRO A 39 -0.29 -11.96 6.20
N VAL A 40 0.25 -11.62 5.04
CA VAL A 40 0.49 -10.24 4.61
C VAL A 40 -0.28 -9.96 3.32
N TYR A 41 -1.09 -8.91 3.30
CA TYR A 41 -1.80 -8.49 2.10
C TYR A 41 -0.99 -7.43 1.35
N LYS A 42 -0.71 -7.69 0.07
CA LYS A 42 -0.16 -6.68 -0.83
C LYS A 42 -1.25 -5.68 -1.18
N VAL A 43 -1.05 -4.40 -0.93
CA VAL A 43 -2.00 -3.33 -1.26
C VAL A 43 -1.46 -2.54 -2.44
N LEU A 44 -2.21 -2.48 -3.54
CA LEU A 44 -1.93 -1.58 -4.65
C LEU A 44 -2.85 -0.37 -4.53
N TYR A 45 -2.31 0.83 -4.66
CA TYR A 45 -3.12 2.04 -4.56
C TYR A 45 -2.60 3.15 -5.46
N PHE A 46 -3.52 4.02 -5.87
CA PHE A 46 -3.24 5.22 -6.65
C PHE A 46 -3.81 6.42 -5.93
N VAL A 47 -2.99 7.46 -5.75
CA VAL A 47 -3.44 8.78 -5.25
C VAL A 47 -3.23 9.81 -6.34
N GLY A 48 -4.29 10.55 -6.68
CA GLY A 48 -4.20 11.64 -7.66
C GLY A 48 -5.31 12.67 -7.47
N ALA A 49 -5.20 13.80 -8.14
CA ALA A 49 -6.22 14.83 -8.12
C ALA A 49 -7.50 14.35 -8.84
N SER A 50 -8.68 14.63 -8.27
CA SER A 50 -9.99 14.23 -8.80
C SER A 50 -10.24 14.70 -10.23
N HIS A 51 -9.63 15.83 -10.60
CA HIS A 51 -9.72 16.45 -11.92
C HIS A 51 -8.56 16.05 -12.85
N SER A 52 -7.63 15.19 -12.43
CA SER A 52 -6.56 14.71 -13.32
C SER A 52 -7.13 13.91 -14.49
N GLU A 53 -6.41 13.92 -15.61
CA GLU A 53 -6.78 13.16 -16.81
C GLU A 53 -6.83 11.66 -16.52
N ASN A 54 -5.85 11.13 -15.77
CA ASN A 54 -5.80 9.73 -15.36
C ASN A 54 -7.05 9.29 -14.58
N VAL A 55 -7.49 10.09 -13.60
CA VAL A 55 -8.69 9.74 -12.82
C VAL A 55 -9.94 9.78 -13.70
N ARG A 56 -10.05 10.78 -14.59
CA ARG A 56 -11.19 10.91 -15.50
C ARG A 56 -11.25 9.78 -16.53
N SER A 57 -10.12 9.43 -17.15
CA SER A 57 -10.05 8.32 -18.11
C SER A 57 -10.34 6.99 -17.42
N TRP A 58 -9.79 6.74 -16.23
CA TRP A 58 -10.02 5.46 -15.55
C TRP A 58 -11.47 5.27 -15.11
N ARG A 59 -12.12 6.33 -14.61
CA ARG A 59 -13.57 6.31 -14.33
C ARG A 59 -14.39 5.97 -15.58
N HIS A 60 -14.03 6.53 -16.73
CA HIS A 60 -14.75 6.34 -17.98
C HIS A 60 -14.47 4.96 -18.62
N ASP A 61 -13.20 4.61 -18.76
CA ASP A 61 -12.72 3.47 -19.56
C ASP A 61 -12.84 2.14 -18.80
N PHE A 62 -12.66 2.17 -17.47
CA PHE A 62 -12.68 0.96 -16.64
C PHE A 62 -13.84 0.93 -15.64
N GLY A 63 -14.64 1.99 -15.56
CA GLY A 63 -15.78 2.07 -14.62
C GLY A 63 -15.36 1.99 -13.16
N VAL A 64 -14.14 2.42 -12.81
CA VAL A 64 -13.64 2.36 -11.43
C VAL A 64 -14.02 3.61 -10.64
N ASP A 65 -14.47 3.40 -9.40
CA ASP A 65 -14.76 4.49 -8.47
C ASP A 65 -13.51 4.91 -7.69
N PHE A 66 -13.36 6.22 -7.52
CA PHE A 66 -12.30 6.80 -6.68
C PHE A 66 -12.91 7.43 -5.43
N TYR A 67 -12.34 7.13 -4.28
CA TYR A 67 -12.74 7.71 -3.00
C TYR A 67 -12.06 9.05 -2.78
N HIS A 68 -12.81 10.07 -2.39
CA HIS A 68 -12.22 11.35 -2.00
C HIS A 68 -11.47 11.20 -0.67
N VAL A 69 -10.25 11.72 -0.61
CA VAL A 69 -9.38 11.60 0.57
C VAL A 69 -8.73 12.93 0.90
N SER A 70 -8.43 13.14 2.18
CA SER A 70 -7.65 14.30 2.63
C SER A 70 -6.15 13.99 2.63
N ASP A 71 -5.31 15.04 2.61
CA ASP A 71 -3.86 14.90 2.78
C ASP A 71 -3.49 14.12 4.05
N THR A 72 -4.24 14.33 5.14
CA THR A 72 -4.03 13.62 6.41
C THR A 72 -4.28 12.12 6.24
N MET A 73 -5.36 11.73 5.55
CA MET A 73 -5.66 10.33 5.30
C MET A 73 -4.60 9.66 4.42
N VAL A 74 -4.09 10.37 3.41
CA VAL A 74 -2.99 9.88 2.57
C VAL A 74 -1.73 9.64 3.42
N LYS A 75 -1.36 10.59 4.29
CA LYS A 75 -0.23 10.44 5.20
C LYS A 75 -0.39 9.26 6.17
N THR A 76 -1.58 9.11 6.75
CA THR A 76 -1.90 7.98 7.62
C THR A 76 -1.80 6.66 6.87
N LEU A 77 -2.34 6.58 5.65
CA LEU A 77 -2.24 5.39 4.80
C LEU A 77 -0.78 5.02 4.53
N THR A 78 0.05 6.00 4.13
CA THR A 78 1.48 5.77 3.87
C THR A 78 2.26 5.34 5.12
N GLY A 79 1.81 5.74 6.32
CA GLY A 79 2.46 5.33 7.57
C GLY A 79 2.04 3.94 8.07
N ILE A 80 0.83 3.48 7.71
CA ILE A 80 0.32 2.15 8.08
C ILE A 80 0.85 1.08 7.12
N LEU A 81 0.94 1.42 5.83
CA LEU A 81 1.49 0.51 4.83
C LEU A 81 3.01 0.43 5.04
N ASP A 82 3.54 -0.77 5.26
CA ASP A 82 4.99 -0.99 5.15
C ASP A 82 5.35 -0.85 3.67
N VAL A 83 5.79 0.34 3.28
CA VAL A 83 5.98 0.71 1.88
C VAL A 83 7.33 0.14 1.44
N SER A 84 7.33 -0.98 0.70
CA SER A 84 8.46 -1.28 -0.16
C SER A 84 8.45 -0.25 -1.28
N SER A 85 9.43 0.65 -1.30
CA SER A 85 9.56 1.73 -2.28
C SER A 85 9.92 1.20 -3.67
N SER A 86 9.02 0.46 -4.32
CA SER A 86 9.00 0.41 -5.77
C SER A 86 8.28 1.66 -6.26
N HIS A 87 8.93 2.82 -6.12
CA HIS A 87 8.49 4.03 -6.81
C HIS A 87 8.54 3.71 -8.30
N LEU A 88 7.40 3.36 -8.91
CA LEU A 88 7.28 3.47 -10.34
C LEU A 88 7.50 4.95 -10.68
N PRO A 89 8.37 5.27 -11.65
CA PRO A 89 8.82 6.63 -11.87
C PRO A 89 7.63 7.56 -12.03
N GLU A 90 7.65 8.66 -11.28
CA GLU A 90 6.66 9.72 -11.37
C GLU A 90 6.63 10.26 -12.80
N THR A 91 5.62 9.87 -13.57
CA THR A 91 5.23 10.63 -14.75
C THR A 91 4.49 11.88 -14.27
N SER A 92 5.28 12.90 -13.92
CA SER A 92 4.94 14.32 -13.97
C SER A 92 3.48 14.67 -13.61
N GLY A 93 3.23 15.02 -12.35
CA GLY A 93 2.08 15.83 -11.92
C GLY A 93 0.68 15.22 -11.99
N SER A 94 0.55 13.90 -12.18
CA SER A 94 -0.74 13.25 -12.53
C SER A 94 -1.20 12.14 -11.56
N GLY A 95 -0.62 12.09 -10.36
CA GLY A 95 -0.85 11.05 -9.36
C GLY A 95 0.17 9.92 -9.42
N GLY A 96 0.36 9.22 -8.29
CA GLY A 96 1.38 8.18 -8.13
C GLY A 96 0.75 6.82 -7.86
N PHE A 97 1.23 5.79 -8.58
CA PHE A 97 0.92 4.41 -8.26
C PHE A 97 1.93 3.88 -7.24
N SER A 98 1.43 3.31 -6.16
CA SER A 98 2.23 2.81 -5.05
C SER A 98 1.79 1.41 -4.63
N CYS A 99 2.72 0.70 -4.00
CA CYS A 99 2.49 -0.61 -3.43
C CYS A 99 2.88 -0.56 -1.94
N GLY A 100 2.09 -1.19 -1.09
CA GLY A 100 2.39 -1.36 0.33
C GLY A 100 1.98 -2.74 0.81
N PHE A 101 2.27 -3.03 2.07
CA PHE A 101 1.89 -4.28 2.71
C PHE A 101 1.09 -4.03 3.99
N LEU A 102 0.06 -4.84 4.22
CA LEU A 102 -0.71 -4.90 5.46
C LEU A 102 -0.49 -6.27 6.10
N SER A 103 0.18 -6.32 7.24
CA SER A 103 0.19 -7.51 8.08
C SER A 103 -1.14 -7.62 8.82
N ALA A 104 -1.72 -8.83 8.87
CA ALA A 104 -2.76 -9.07 9.85
C ALA A 104 -2.13 -8.94 11.24
N PRO A 105 -2.78 -8.27 12.22
CA PRO A 105 -2.27 -8.27 13.57
C PRO A 105 -2.08 -9.71 14.01
N SER A 106 -0.85 -10.07 14.40
CA SER A 106 -0.55 -11.34 15.05
C SER A 106 -1.56 -11.46 16.19
N GLN A 107 -2.47 -12.44 16.12
CA GLN A 107 -3.39 -12.70 17.23
C GLN A 107 -2.50 -13.02 18.43
N SER A 108 -2.32 -12.04 19.31
CA SER A 108 -1.76 -12.28 20.62
C SER A 108 -2.73 -13.23 21.28
N LEU A 109 -2.29 -14.47 21.49
CA LEU A 109 -2.99 -15.44 22.33
C LEU A 109 -3.06 -14.83 23.73
N LEU A 110 -4.16 -14.13 24.01
CA LEU A 110 -4.63 -13.84 25.36
C LEU A 110 -5.49 -15.01 25.83
#